data_AF-A0A2U1E3E8-F1
#
_entry.id   AF-A0A2U1E3E8-F1
#
_cell.length_a   1.000
_cell.length_b   1.000
_cell.length_c   1.000
_cell.angle_alpha   90.00
_cell.angle_beta   90.00
_cell.angle_gamma   90.00
#
_symmetry.space_group_name_H-M   'P 1'
#
loop_
_entity.id
_entity.type
_entity.pdbx_description
1 polymer ?
#
loop_
_entity_poly.entity_id
_entity_poly.type
_entity_poly.pdbx_seq_one_letter_code
_entity_poly.pdbx_strand_id
1 'polypeptide(L)' 'MKNIKYLVLITQVGIDIISGIAAGLVIGMLLDKLFKTNSIFTLILLIIGIFSGLNIAYRRLSRMIEKKKNKEDKSHE' A
#
# COMPACT_ATOMS: atom_id res chain seq x y z
N MET A 1 18.65 11.44 -15.60
CA MET A 1 18.42 10.70 -14.34
C MET A 1 17.02 10.84 -13.72
N LYS A 2 16.20 11.85 -14.07
CA LYS A 2 14.86 12.04 -13.45
C LYS A 2 13.87 10.91 -13.76
N ASN A 3 13.94 10.31 -14.94
CA ASN A 3 13.00 9.27 -15.41
C ASN A 3 13.10 7.99 -14.57
N ILE A 4 14.31 7.62 -14.13
CA ILE A 4 14.55 6.44 -13.29
C ILE A 4 13.85 6.59 -11.92
N LYS A 5 13.81 7.81 -11.38
CA LYS A 5 13.14 8.09 -10.10
C LYS A 5 11.64 7.84 -10.18
N TYR A 6 10.99 8.19 -11.29
CA TYR A 6 9.56 7.92 -11.49
C TYR A 6 9.28 6.42 -11.62
N LEU A 7 10.12 5.68 -12.36
CA LEU A 7 10.00 4.22 -12.43
C LEU A 7 10.12 3.59 -11.04
N VAL A 8 11.15 3.94 -10.28
CA VAL A 8 11.35 3.42 -8.91
C VAL A 8 10.14 3.75 -8.02
N LEU A 9 9.57 4.94 -8.15
CA LEU A 9 8.40 5.37 -7.39
C LEU A 9 7.18 4.50 -7.69
N ILE A 10 6.92 4.24 -8.97
CA ILE A 10 5.81 3.40 -9.45
C ILE A 10 6.01 1.96 -8.97
N THR A 11 7.22 1.42 -9.11
CA THR A 11 7.55 0.08 -8.62
C THR A 11 7.36 -0.03 -7.11
N GLN A 12 7.79 0.97 -6.35
CA GLN A 12 7.66 0.97 -4.89
C GLN A 12 6.20 1.03 -4.44
N VAL A 13 5.37 1.81 -5.12
CA VAL A 13 3.92 1.84 -4.89
C VAL A 13 3.29 0.48 -5.24
N GLY A 14 3.67 -0.14 -6.35
CA GLY A 14 3.21 -1.47 -6.73
C GLY A 14 3.57 -2.52 -5.69
N ILE A 15 4.81 -2.51 -5.17
CA ILE A 15 5.26 -3.42 -4.11
C ILE A 15 4.45 -3.21 -2.82
N ASP A 16 4.20 -1.97 -2.40
CA ASP A 16 3.41 -1.67 -1.20
C ASP A 16 1.98 -2.26 -1.31
N ILE A 17 1.33 -2.14 -2.48
CA ILE A 17 0.00 -2.69 -2.73
C ILE A 17 0.02 -4.23 -2.72
N ILE A 18 0.95 -4.84 -3.46
CA ILE A 18 1.11 -6.31 -3.52
C ILE A 18 1.39 -6.86 -2.13
N SER A 19 2.25 -6.21 -1.35
CA SER A 19 2.57 -6.60 0.02
C SER A 19 1.35 -6.54 0.94
N GLY A 20 0.48 -5.53 0.80
CA GLY A 20 -0.75 -5.43 1.58
C GLY A 20 -1.74 -6.57 1.27
N ILE A 21 -1.91 -6.87 -0.02
CA ILE A 21 -2.79 -7.97 -0.47
C ILE A 21 -2.23 -9.32 -0.01
N ALA A 22 -0.93 -9.55 -0.20
CA ALA A 22 -0.27 -10.78 0.22
C ALA A 22 -0.36 -10.99 1.74
N ALA A 23 -0.15 -9.93 2.53
CA ALA A 23 -0.32 -10.00 3.98
C ALA A 23 -1.77 -10.33 4.38
N GLY A 24 -2.76 -9.69 3.74
CA GLY A 24 -4.18 -9.98 3.98
C GLY A 24 -4.55 -11.44 3.66
N LEU A 25 -4.04 -11.97 2.55
CA LEU A 25 -4.24 -13.37 2.16
C LEU A 25 -3.58 -14.34 3.14
N VAL A 26 -2.30 -14.13 3.47
CA VAL A 26 -1.56 -15.03 4.38
C VAL A 26 -2.21 -15.06 5.77
N ILE A 27 -2.54 -13.88 6.32
CA ILE A 27 -3.19 -13.79 7.63
C ILE A 27 -4.61 -14.37 7.56
N GLY A 28 -5.35 -14.10 6.49
CA GLY A 28 -6.70 -14.64 6.27
C GLY A 28 -6.72 -16.17 6.23
N MET A 29 -5.81 -16.78 5.49
CA MET A 29 -5.69 -18.24 5.38
C MET A 29 -5.25 -18.88 6.70
N LEU A 30 -4.33 -18.23 7.44
CA LEU A 30 -3.92 -18.67 8.77
C LEU A 30 -5.11 -18.67 9.75
N LEU A 31 -5.92 -17.60 9.73
CA LEU A 31 -7.10 -17.48 10.58
C LEU A 31 -8.19 -18.50 10.19
N ASP A 32 -8.47 -18.71 8.90
CA ASP A 32 -9.44 -19.73 8.50
C ASP A 32 -9.02 -21.13 8.93
N LYS A 33 -7.73 -21.44 8.89
CA LYS A 33 -7.21 -22.72 9.38
C LYS A 33 -7.35 -22.86 10.90
N LEU A 34 -7.24 -21.76 11.64
CA LEU A 34 -7.39 -21.73 13.09
C LEU A 34 -8.87 -21.85 13.53
N PHE A 35 -9.77 -21.12 12.85
CA PHE A 35 -11.18 -21.01 13.21
C PHE A 35 -12.10 -22.00 12.48
N LYS A 36 -11.58 -22.78 11.51
CA LYS A 36 -12.36 -23.68 10.64
C LYS A 36 -13.54 -22.99 9.95
N THR A 37 -13.48 -21.67 9.77
CA THR A 37 -14.43 -20.92 8.98
C THR A 37 -14.20 -21.29 7.51
N ASN A 38 -15.28 -21.58 6.77
CA ASN A 38 -15.23 -22.00 5.37
C ASN A 38 -14.79 -20.85 4.43
N SER A 39 -13.56 -20.35 4.58
CA SER A 39 -12.99 -19.27 3.76
C SER A 39 -13.57 -17.85 3.96
N ILE A 40 -14.52 -17.68 4.89
CA ILE A 40 -15.20 -16.38 5.13
C ILE A 40 -14.22 -15.37 5.72
N PHE A 41 -13.33 -15.79 6.62
CA PHE A 41 -12.37 -14.90 7.24
C PHE A 41 -11.31 -14.44 6.22
N THR A 42 -10.84 -15.33 5.34
CA THR A 42 -9.97 -14.97 4.23
C THR A 42 -10.61 -13.94 3.32
N LEU A 43 -11.90 -14.05 3.00
CA LEU A 43 -12.57 -13.10 2.13
C LEU A 43 -12.66 -11.69 2.76
N ILE A 44 -13.00 -11.61 4.05
CA ILE A 44 -13.06 -10.32 4.77
C ILE A 44 -11.66 -9.71 4.91
N LEU A 45 -10.66 -10.50 5.31
CA LEU A 45 -9.28 -10.03 5.42
C LEU A 45 -8.67 -9.65 4.07
N LEU A 46 -9.09 -10.29 2.97
CA LEU A 46 -8.67 -9.90 1.64
C LEU A 46 -9.20 -8.50 1.29
N ILE A 47 -10.48 -8.23 1.53
CA ILE A 47 -11.06 -6.90 1.30
C ILE A 47 -10.34 -5.86 2.16
N ILE A 48 -10.14 -6.14 3.45
CA ILE A 48 -9.39 -5.25 4.35
C ILE A 48 -7.94 -5.07 3.88
N GLY A 49 -7.27 -6.14 3.41
CA GLY A 49 -5.92 -6.12 2.89
C GLY A 49 -5.77 -5.25 1.64
N ILE A 50 -6.74 -5.31 0.73
CA ILE A 50 -6.81 -4.44 -0.46
C ILE A 50 -6.98 -2.97 -0.03
N PHE A 51 -7.94 -2.68 0.85
CA PHE A 51 -8.15 -1.32 1.38
C PHE A 51 -6.93 -0.78 2.13
N SER A 52 -6.22 -1.64 2.88
CA SER A 52 -5.00 -1.30 3.59
C SER A 52 -3.86 -0.97 2.63
N GLY A 53 -3.61 -1.83 1.63
CA GLY A 53 -2.59 -1.62 0.60
C GLY A 53 -2.83 -0.32 -0.19
N LEU A 54 -4.08 -0.05 -0.56
CA LEU A 54 -4.47 1.20 -1.21
C LEU A 54 -4.25 2.42 -0.31
N ASN A 55 -4.66 2.37 0.96
CA ASN A 55 -4.43 3.47 1.91
C ASN A 55 -2.95 3.79 2.11
N ILE A 56 -2.11 2.76 2.19
CA ILE A 56 -0.65 2.91 2.31
C ILE A 56 -0.08 3.59 1.07
N ALA A 57 -0.47 3.12 -0.12
CA ALA A 57 -0.06 3.70 -1.39
C ALA A 57 -0.49 5.18 -1.49
N TYR A 58 -1.76 5.49 -1.20
CA TYR A 58 -2.29 6.86 -1.18
C TYR A 58 -1.51 7.74 -0.20
N ARG A 59 -1.30 7.29 1.04
CA ARG A 59 -0.57 8.06 2.05
C ARG A 59 0.89 8.28 1.67
N ARG A 60 1.52 7.34 0.97
CA ARG A 60 2.89 7.51 0.45
C ARG A 60 2.88 8.54 -0.68
N LEU A 61 1.93 8.47 -1.61
CA LEU A 61 1.79 9.41 -2.72
C LEU A 61 1.52 10.84 -2.22
N SER A 62 0.54 11.02 -1.34
CA SER A 62 0.17 12.34 -0.79
C SER A 62 1.32 12.99 -0.05
N ARG A 63 2.06 12.24 0.78
CA ARG A 63 3.25 12.76 1.48
C ARG A 63 4.35 13.20 0.52
N MET A 64 4.49 12.54 -0.63
CA MET A 64 5.47 12.95 -1.65
C MET A 64 5.05 14.24 -2.35
N ILE A 65 3.76 14.39 -2.66
CA ILE A 65 3.19 15.62 -3.25
C ILE A 65 3.36 16.79 -2.28
N GLU A 66 3.01 16.60 -1.01
CA GLU A 66 3.11 17.63 0.04
C GLU A 66 4.57 18.04 0.31
N LYS A 67 5.51 17.07 0.38
CA LYS A 67 6.94 17.37 0.48
C LYS A 67 7.47 18.16 -0.71
N LYS A 68 6.89 17.98 -1.89
CA LYS A 68 7.30 18.72 -3.10
C LYS A 68 6.83 20.17 -3.01
N LYS A 69 5.58 20.39 -2.59
CA LYS A 69 4.98 21.72 -2.39
C LYS A 69 5.75 22.56 -1.36
N ASN A 70 6.07 22.00 -0.19
CA ASN A 70 6.80 22.73 0.86
C ASN A 70 8.26 23.05 0.51
N LYS A 71 8.86 22.36 -0.47
CA LYS A 71 10.22 22.65 -0.95
C LYS A 71 10.25 23.76 -1.99
N GLU A 72 9.18 23.91 -2.78
CA GLU A 72 9.06 25.01 -3.74
C GLU A 72 8.79 26.33 -3.02
N ASP A 73 7.96 26.32 -1.98
CA ASP A 73 7.63 27.52 -1.17
C ASP A 73 8.86 28.13 -0.46
N LYS A 74 9.73 27.30 0.14
CA LYS A 74 10.98 27.75 0.80
C LYS A 74 12.11 28.17 -0.14
N SER A 75 11.93 28.03 -1.45
CA SER A 75 12.96 28.40 -2.43
C SER A 75 12.67 29.76 -3.09
N HIS A 76 11.53 30.38 -2.76
CA HIS A 76 11.09 31.68 -3.24
C HIS A 76 11.09 32.77 -2.16
N GLU A 77 11.60 32.48 -0.97
CA GLU A 77 11.85 33.41 0.15
C GLU A 77 13.36 33.55 0.36
#